data_AF-A0A367KB03-F1
#
_entry.id   AF-A0A367KB03-F1
#
_cell.length_a   1.000
_cell.length_b   1.000
_cell.length_c   1.000
_cell.angle_alpha   90.00
_cell.angle_beta   90.00
_cell.angle_gamma   90.00
#
_symmetry.space_group_name_H-M   'P 1'
#
loop_
_entity.id
_entity.type
_entity.pdbx_description
1 polymer ?
#
loop_
_entity_poly.entity_id
_entity_poly.type
_entity_poly.pdbx_seq_one_letter_code
_entity_poly.pdbx_strand_id
1 'polypeptide(L)'
;MLSIQETAWIIYTIFFATISILLAARSRHHLLLIPFVLFGLLTSIALIVMLAGHYDILLESSWSDKSLVLNVLPVISLLVLLGIMEAQILFIRHVSAALYNRDRWRSIYMRDSEKPEGFPAGQESHPLRPWNYWASLVILAIYSVIVLCCILIQVLDSTSLGMPVCISLLWVLSTIDSFVVWKSSTFGNVRQNRDDLLFLRIVPLLFSLSMMGMCLLGWLHYAEADYSISVWILLESLFVYLPLLLVLVMCIHARKFKAMGRQYPNQHTQRLSREISFVTKRLTEEEVNSKYVRPPSSYYPH
;
A
#
# COMPACT_ATOMS: atom_id res chain seq x y z
N MET A 1 -23.37 9.09 35.04
CA MET A 1 -23.51 7.91 34.13
C MET A 1 -22.94 8.34 32.80
N LEU A 2 -22.06 7.55 32.18
CA LEU A 2 -21.54 7.85 30.85
C LEU A 2 -22.70 7.85 29.85
N SER A 3 -22.70 8.79 28.90
CA SER A 3 -23.64 8.76 27.79
C SER A 3 -23.32 7.60 26.84
N ILE A 4 -24.30 7.17 26.04
CA ILE A 4 -24.11 6.15 25.00
C ILE A 4 -23.01 6.57 24.00
N GLN A 5 -22.86 7.88 23.80
CA GLN A 5 -21.91 8.51 22.89
C GLN A 5 -20.49 8.40 23.41
N GLU A 6 -20.28 8.80 24.67
CA GLU A 6 -19.00 8.64 25.36
C GLU A 6 -18.58 7.17 25.38
N THR A 7 -19.54 6.27 25.62
CA THR A 7 -19.29 4.82 25.60
C THR A 7 -18.79 4.36 24.22
N ALA A 8 -19.39 4.82 23.12
CA ALA A 8 -18.95 4.49 21.77
C ALA A 8 -17.53 5.00 21.50
N TRP A 9 -17.22 6.25 21.85
CA TRP A 9 -15.89 6.81 21.64
C TRP A 9 -14.82 6.14 22.52
N ILE A 10 -15.14 5.77 23.76
CA ILE A 10 -14.25 4.96 24.62
C ILE A 10 -13.91 3.65 23.91
N ILE A 11 -14.93 2.94 23.40
CA ILE A 11 -14.74 1.66 22.70
C ILE A 11 -13.82 1.83 21.50
N TYR A 12 -14.04 2.83 20.63
CA TYR A 12 -13.18 3.09 19.48
C TYR A 12 -11.76 3.47 19.88
N THR A 13 -11.61 4.30 20.92
CA THR A 13 -10.29 4.66 21.46
C THR A 13 -9.53 3.42 21.89
N ILE A 14 -10.18 2.50 22.61
CA ILE A 14 -9.57 1.24 23.04
C ILE A 14 -9.16 0.41 21.81
N PHE A 15 -10.03 0.26 20.81
CA PHE A 15 -9.70 -0.52 19.61
C PHE A 15 -8.54 0.09 18.81
N PHE A 16 -8.58 1.39 18.51
CA PHE A 16 -7.50 2.06 17.79
C PHE A 16 -6.19 2.03 18.59
N ALA A 17 -6.22 2.25 19.90
CA ALA A 17 -5.01 2.24 20.73
C ALA A 17 -4.40 0.83 20.81
N THR A 18 -5.22 -0.20 21.08
CA THR A 18 -4.74 -1.59 21.18
C THR A 18 -4.16 -2.08 19.85
N ILE A 19 -4.84 -1.82 18.73
CA ILE A 19 -4.35 -2.17 17.39
C ILE A 19 -3.07 -1.40 17.04
N SER A 20 -2.98 -0.12 17.41
CA SER A 20 -1.79 0.70 17.18
C SER A 20 -0.59 0.21 17.98
N ILE A 21 -0.79 -0.21 19.23
CA ILE A 21 0.26 -0.80 20.07
C ILE A 21 0.73 -2.12 19.47
N LEU A 22 -0.19 -2.98 19.03
CA LEU A 22 0.13 -4.25 18.36
C LEU A 22 0.93 -4.01 17.06
N LEU A 23 0.51 -3.03 16.25
CA LEU A 23 1.23 -2.62 15.05
C LEU A 23 2.60 -2.02 15.37
N ALA A 24 2.73 -1.22 16.43
CA ALA A 24 4.00 -0.62 16.86
C ALA A 24 4.99 -1.68 17.36
N ALA A 25 4.53 -2.68 18.11
CA ALA A 25 5.35 -3.82 18.50
C ALA A 25 5.89 -4.57 17.27
N ARG A 26 5.06 -4.69 16.23
CA ARG A 26 5.42 -5.33 14.96
C ARG A 26 6.31 -4.45 14.06
N SER A 27 6.12 -3.14 14.08
CA SER A 27 6.84 -2.19 13.21
C SER A 27 8.33 -2.11 13.52
N ARG A 28 8.77 -2.52 14.72
CA ARG A 28 10.19 -2.74 15.07
C ARG A 28 10.94 -3.59 14.03
N HIS A 29 10.21 -4.47 13.35
CA HIS A 29 10.77 -5.33 12.30
C HIS A 29 10.30 -4.96 10.89
N HIS A 30 9.39 -3.98 10.76
CA HIS A 30 8.68 -3.62 9.53
C HIS A 30 8.39 -2.12 9.45
N LEU A 31 9.33 -1.36 8.87
CA LEU A 31 9.20 0.10 8.70
C LEU A 31 7.96 0.50 7.88
N LEU A 32 7.48 -0.36 6.98
CA LEU A 32 6.28 -0.11 6.16
C LEU A 32 4.98 -0.03 6.96
N LEU A 33 4.98 -0.48 8.22
CA LEU A 33 3.82 -0.35 9.09
C LEU A 33 3.76 1.01 9.81
N ILE A 34 4.84 1.80 9.75
CA ILE A 34 4.92 3.08 10.47
C ILE A 34 3.78 4.03 10.11
N PRO A 35 3.41 4.24 8.83
CA PRO A 35 2.29 5.13 8.50
C PRO A 35 0.97 4.69 9.14
N PHE A 36 0.69 3.39 9.18
CA PHE A 36 -0.50 2.84 9.84
C PHE A 36 -0.45 2.96 11.38
N VAL A 37 0.73 2.79 11.97
CA VAL A 37 0.93 3.02 13.42
C VAL A 37 0.68 4.48 13.76
N LEU A 38 1.28 5.41 13.02
CA LEU A 38 1.11 6.84 13.25
C LEU A 38 -0.36 7.25 13.07
N PHE A 39 -1.02 6.74 12.03
CA PHE A 39 -2.45 6.97 11.83
C PHE A 39 -3.28 6.52 13.03
N GLY A 40 -3.09 5.28 13.49
CA GLY A 40 -3.87 4.74 14.60
C GLY A 40 -3.58 5.46 15.93
N LEU A 41 -2.32 5.85 16.19
CA LEU A 41 -1.95 6.65 17.37
C LEU A 41 -2.58 8.04 17.33
N LEU A 42 -2.48 8.76 16.19
CA LEU A 42 -3.08 10.08 16.03
C LEU A 42 -4.60 10.03 16.15
N THR A 43 -5.25 9.01 15.58
CA THR A 43 -6.69 8.79 15.72
C THR A 43 -7.06 8.55 17.19
N SER A 44 -6.28 7.74 17.91
CA SER A 44 -6.49 7.48 19.34
C SER A 44 -6.33 8.75 20.18
N ILE A 45 -5.29 9.53 19.92
CA ILE A 45 -5.05 10.81 20.61
C ILE A 45 -6.19 11.78 20.34
N ALA A 46 -6.61 11.91 19.07
CA ALA A 46 -7.71 12.80 18.71
C ALA A 46 -9.02 12.39 19.38
N LEU A 47 -9.32 11.08 19.48
CA LEU A 47 -10.47 10.59 20.24
C LEU A 47 -10.31 10.93 21.73
N ILE A 48 -9.16 10.67 22.36
CA ILE A 48 -8.92 11.02 23.77
C ILE A 48 -9.10 12.52 24.03
N VAL A 49 -8.61 13.38 23.14
CA VAL A 49 -8.78 14.83 23.25
C VAL A 49 -10.26 15.21 23.19
N MET A 50 -11.04 14.59 22.29
CA MET A 50 -12.49 14.79 22.27
C MET A 50 -13.14 14.33 23.59
N LEU A 51 -12.81 13.14 24.10
CA LEU A 51 -13.36 12.67 25.38
C LEU A 51 -12.96 13.56 26.57
N ALA A 52 -11.71 14.02 26.62
CA ALA A 52 -11.19 14.82 27.73
C ALA A 52 -11.81 16.22 27.78
N GLY A 53 -12.25 16.74 26.63
CA GLY A 53 -12.92 18.02 26.52
C GLY A 53 -14.19 18.17 27.36
N HIS A 54 -14.73 17.10 27.96
CA HIS A 54 -16.00 17.04 28.69
C HIS A 54 -17.05 17.89 27.98
N TYR A 55 -17.75 17.30 27.02
CA TYR A 55 -18.87 17.92 26.31
C TYR A 55 -20.08 18.10 27.25
N ASP A 56 -19.86 18.74 28.39
CA ASP A 56 -20.89 19.23 29.27
C ASP A 56 -21.64 20.33 28.51
N ILE A 57 -22.90 20.03 28.23
CA ILE A 57 -24.01 20.98 28.33
C ILE A 57 -23.73 22.31 27.61
N LEU A 58 -24.02 22.42 26.30
CA LEU A 58 -24.49 23.67 25.65
C LEU A 58 -24.70 23.45 24.13
N LEU A 59 -25.96 23.60 23.73
CA LEU A 59 -26.55 23.74 22.39
C LEU A 59 -26.40 22.57 21.38
N GLU A 60 -27.55 22.16 20.86
CA GLU A 60 -27.74 21.24 19.72
C GLU A 60 -27.10 21.72 18.41
N SER A 61 -26.59 22.95 18.34
CA SER A 61 -25.79 23.47 17.22
C SER A 61 -24.29 23.34 17.55
N SER A 62 -23.43 22.57 16.91
CA SER A 62 -23.43 21.82 15.65
C SER A 62 -22.41 20.68 15.84
N TRP A 63 -22.90 19.46 16.10
CA TRP A 63 -22.03 18.31 16.44
C TRP A 63 -21.04 17.94 15.34
N SER A 64 -21.42 18.19 14.09
CA SER A 64 -20.65 18.00 12.89
C SER A 64 -19.41 18.90 12.81
N ASP A 65 -19.45 20.12 13.36
CA ASP A 65 -18.27 21.01 13.44
C ASP A 65 -17.26 20.50 14.48
N LYS A 66 -17.69 19.61 15.37
CA LYS A 66 -16.84 18.93 16.35
C LYS A 66 -16.46 17.51 15.93
N SER A 67 -16.97 17.03 14.78
CA SER A 67 -16.71 15.67 14.32
C SER A 67 -15.24 15.51 13.91
N LEU A 68 -14.57 14.56 14.56
CA LEU A 68 -13.22 14.13 14.20
C LEU A 68 -13.17 13.59 12.76
N VAL A 69 -14.27 12.99 12.29
CA VAL A 69 -14.43 12.43 10.95
C VAL A 69 -14.36 13.51 9.87
N LEU A 70 -14.93 14.69 10.12
CA LEU A 70 -14.97 15.78 9.15
C LEU A 70 -13.76 16.70 9.26
N ASN A 71 -13.21 16.87 10.46
CA ASN A 71 -12.13 17.84 10.69
C ASN A 71 -10.74 17.21 10.69
N VAL A 72 -10.52 16.12 11.42
CA VAL A 72 -9.17 15.58 11.61
C VAL A 72 -8.87 14.47 10.62
N LEU A 73 -9.84 13.58 10.40
CA LEU A 73 -9.68 12.37 9.59
C LEU A 73 -9.23 12.62 8.15
N PRO A 74 -9.77 13.62 7.40
CA PRO A 74 -9.33 13.87 6.04
C PRO A 74 -7.84 14.17 5.97
N VAL A 75 -7.29 14.84 6.99
CA VAL A 75 -5.86 15.17 7.08
C VAL A 75 -5.03 13.94 7.42
N ILE A 76 -5.38 13.22 8.48
CA ILE A 76 -4.60 12.04 8.91
C ILE A 76 -4.76 10.85 7.95
N SER A 77 -5.81 10.82 7.12
CA SER A 77 -6.04 9.80 6.08
C SER A 77 -4.87 9.69 5.08
N LEU A 78 -4.10 10.77 4.90
CA LEU A 78 -2.89 10.78 4.09
C LEU A 78 -1.89 9.70 4.52
N LEU A 79 -1.79 9.42 5.83
CA LEU A 79 -0.89 8.39 6.36
C LEU A 79 -1.33 6.99 5.93
N VAL A 80 -2.65 6.73 5.89
CA VAL A 80 -3.19 5.45 5.42
C VAL A 80 -2.89 5.28 3.94
N LEU A 81 -3.15 6.31 3.12
CA LEU A 81 -2.84 6.29 1.69
C LEU A 81 -1.33 6.11 1.45
N LEU A 82 -0.48 6.81 2.20
CA LEU A 82 0.98 6.66 2.10
C LEU A 82 1.41 5.21 2.36
N GLY A 83 0.91 4.60 3.43
CA GLY A 83 1.19 3.19 3.74
C GLY A 83 0.70 2.23 2.67
N ILE A 84 -0.46 2.50 2.06
CA ILE A 84 -1.01 1.74 0.93
C ILE A 84 -0.09 1.86 -0.29
N MET A 85 0.29 3.09 -0.66
CA MET A 85 1.11 3.38 -1.83
C MET A 85 2.51 2.79 -1.69
N GLU A 86 3.14 2.87 -0.51
CA GLU A 86 4.42 2.22 -0.25
C GLU A 86 4.34 0.70 -0.46
N ALA A 87 3.28 0.06 0.05
CA ALA A 87 3.06 -1.37 -0.14
C ALA A 87 2.88 -1.74 -1.62
N GLN A 88 2.08 -0.96 -2.36
CA GLN A 88 1.86 -1.16 -3.80
C GLN A 88 3.17 -1.00 -4.60
N ILE A 89 3.92 0.08 -4.35
CA ILE A 89 5.17 0.39 -5.05
C ILE A 89 6.20 -0.71 -4.84
N LEU A 90 6.36 -1.18 -3.59
CA LEU A 90 7.29 -2.27 -3.30
C LEU A 90 6.88 -3.55 -3.98
N PHE A 91 5.59 -3.91 -3.94
CA PHE A 91 5.11 -5.09 -4.62
C PHE A 91 5.36 -5.03 -6.14
N ILE A 92 5.03 -3.89 -6.77
CA ILE A 92 5.27 -3.67 -8.20
C ILE A 92 6.75 -3.86 -8.53
N ARG A 93 7.65 -3.29 -7.73
CA ARG A 93 9.10 -3.43 -7.90
C ARG A 93 9.57 -4.88 -7.74
N HIS A 94 9.00 -5.62 -6.80
CA HIS A 94 9.33 -7.03 -6.60
C HIS A 94 8.88 -7.90 -7.77
N VAL A 95 7.66 -7.68 -8.27
CA VAL A 95 7.13 -8.44 -9.40
C VAL A 95 7.87 -8.08 -10.69
N SER A 96 8.16 -6.80 -10.95
CA SER A 96 8.92 -6.40 -12.14
C SER A 96 10.33 -6.98 -12.14
N ALA A 97 11.02 -6.98 -11.00
CA ALA A 97 12.34 -7.60 -10.86
C ALA A 97 12.29 -9.13 -11.04
N ALA A 98 11.26 -9.80 -10.51
CA ALA A 98 11.09 -11.25 -10.66
C ALA A 98 10.81 -11.64 -12.11
N LEU A 99 9.95 -10.90 -12.81
CA LEU A 99 9.66 -11.11 -14.24
C LEU A 99 10.90 -10.87 -15.10
N TYR A 100 11.58 -9.74 -14.91
CA TYR A 100 12.83 -9.43 -15.62
C TYR A 100 13.88 -10.52 -15.44
N ASN A 101 14.09 -10.98 -14.20
CA ASN A 101 15.01 -12.07 -13.94
C ASN A 101 14.54 -13.36 -14.61
N ARG A 102 13.25 -13.74 -14.50
CA ARG A 102 12.73 -14.95 -15.15
C ARG A 102 12.96 -14.93 -16.65
N ASP A 103 12.70 -13.80 -17.30
CA ASP A 103 12.86 -13.67 -18.75
C ASP A 103 14.35 -13.68 -19.15
N ARG A 104 15.21 -13.06 -18.34
CA ARG A 104 16.67 -13.13 -18.49
C ARG A 104 17.20 -14.56 -18.33
N TRP A 105 16.82 -15.27 -17.28
CA TRP A 105 17.21 -16.68 -17.07
C TRP A 105 16.65 -17.57 -18.19
N ARG A 106 15.42 -17.35 -18.63
CA ARG A 106 14.85 -18.07 -19.77
C ARG A 106 15.64 -17.83 -21.06
N SER A 107 16.12 -16.60 -21.30
CA SER A 107 16.93 -16.27 -22.47
C SER A 107 18.36 -16.84 -22.43
N ILE A 108 18.95 -16.99 -21.24
CA ILE A 108 20.33 -17.47 -21.06
C ILE A 108 20.39 -19.00 -21.14
N TYR A 109 19.36 -19.70 -20.65
CA TYR A 109 19.38 -21.16 -20.50
C TYR A 109 18.64 -21.92 -21.59
N MET A 110 17.87 -21.25 -22.46
CA MET A 110 17.32 -21.89 -23.66
C MET A 110 18.38 -21.97 -24.76
N ARG A 111 18.68 -23.20 -25.19
CA ARG A 111 19.54 -23.49 -26.35
C ARG A 111 18.90 -22.88 -27.59
N ASP A 112 19.68 -22.31 -28.52
CA ASP A 112 19.13 -21.59 -29.68
C ASP A 112 18.17 -22.43 -30.54
N SER A 113 18.30 -23.76 -30.50
CA SER A 113 17.41 -24.73 -31.16
C SER A 113 16.06 -24.95 -30.48
N GLU A 114 15.91 -24.56 -29.21
CA GLU A 114 14.66 -24.68 -28.43
C GLU A 114 13.92 -23.34 -28.31
N LYS A 115 14.48 -22.25 -28.87
CA LYS A 115 13.78 -20.98 -28.99
C LYS A 115 12.73 -21.16 -30.10
N PRO A 116 11.42 -21.13 -29.80
CA PRO A 116 10.41 -21.24 -30.85
C PRO A 116 10.66 -20.19 -31.93
N GLU A 117 10.58 -20.59 -33.20
CA GLU A 117 10.66 -19.72 -34.36
C GLU A 117 9.65 -18.58 -34.18
N GLY A 118 10.14 -17.36 -33.96
CA GLY A 118 9.32 -16.21 -33.57
C GLY A 118 9.59 -15.66 -32.17
N PHE A 119 10.58 -16.16 -31.43
CA PHE A 119 11.12 -15.43 -30.27
C PHE A 119 11.61 -14.06 -30.75
N PRO A 120 11.03 -12.95 -30.28
CA PRO A 120 11.34 -11.65 -30.84
C PRO A 120 12.81 -11.34 -30.51
N ALA A 121 13.63 -11.24 -31.57
CA ALA A 121 15.01 -10.75 -31.49
C ALA A 121 15.08 -9.29 -30.98
N GLY A 122 13.94 -8.59 -30.94
CA GLY A 122 13.73 -7.40 -30.13
C GLY A 122 13.13 -7.79 -28.78
N GLN A 123 13.98 -7.94 -27.79
CA GLN A 123 13.59 -8.02 -26.38
C GLN A 123 12.69 -6.81 -26.08
N GLU A 124 11.37 -6.99 -26.02
CA GLU A 124 10.48 -5.93 -25.53
C GLU A 124 10.96 -5.64 -24.11
N SER A 125 11.63 -4.51 -23.94
CA SER A 125 12.12 -4.07 -22.66
C SER A 125 10.89 -3.86 -21.78
N HIS A 126 10.52 -4.87 -20.99
CA HIS A 126 9.52 -4.67 -19.95
C HIS A 126 10.04 -3.51 -19.09
N PRO A 127 9.36 -2.36 -19.09
CA PRO A 127 9.89 -1.19 -18.43
C PRO A 127 10.09 -1.54 -16.96
N LEU A 128 11.28 -1.27 -16.43
CA LEU A 128 11.64 -1.51 -15.02
C LEU A 128 10.62 -0.91 -14.03
N ARG A 129 9.86 0.08 -14.49
CA ARG A 129 8.72 0.70 -13.80
C ARG A 129 7.49 0.67 -14.71
N PRO A 130 6.49 -0.19 -14.44
CA PRO A 130 5.24 -0.18 -15.20
C PRO A 130 4.48 1.13 -14.99
N TRP A 131 3.58 1.50 -15.91
CA TRP A 131 2.77 2.73 -15.84
C TRP A 131 2.08 2.94 -14.48
N ASN A 132 1.64 1.85 -13.85
CA ASN A 132 0.99 1.86 -12.54
C ASN A 132 1.88 2.47 -11.43
N TYR A 133 3.20 2.33 -11.52
CA TYR A 133 4.13 2.98 -10.59
C TYR A 133 4.02 4.50 -10.64
N TRP A 134 4.01 5.08 -11.85
CA TRP A 134 3.89 6.52 -12.03
C TRP A 134 2.50 7.03 -11.68
N ALA A 135 1.46 6.25 -12.02
CA ALA A 135 0.08 6.57 -11.63
C ALA A 135 -0.07 6.66 -10.10
N SER A 136 0.43 5.68 -9.33
CA SER A 136 0.39 5.71 -7.86
C SER A 136 1.12 6.93 -7.27
N LEU A 137 2.27 7.32 -7.82
CA LEU A 137 3.01 8.51 -7.37
C LEU A 137 2.26 9.81 -7.65
N VAL A 138 1.66 9.93 -8.84
CA VAL A 138 0.86 11.11 -9.22
C VAL A 138 -0.38 11.21 -8.33
N ILE A 139 -1.08 10.11 -8.08
CA ILE A 139 -2.23 10.07 -7.17
C ILE A 139 -1.81 10.54 -5.77
N LEU A 140 -0.70 10.04 -5.24
CA LEU A 140 -0.20 10.46 -3.91
C LEU A 140 0.12 11.96 -3.86
N ALA A 141 0.75 12.51 -4.91
CA ALA A 141 1.07 13.93 -4.99
C ALA A 141 -0.19 14.81 -5.08
N ILE A 142 -1.18 14.43 -5.87
CA ILE A 142 -2.44 15.19 -5.96
C ILE A 142 -3.21 15.08 -4.64
N TYR A 143 -3.23 13.89 -4.02
CA TYR A 143 -3.91 13.67 -2.74
C TYR A 143 -3.30 14.54 -1.63
N SER A 144 -1.96 14.63 -1.55
CA SER A 144 -1.30 15.47 -0.55
C SER A 144 -1.57 16.96 -0.76
N VAL A 145 -1.66 17.42 -2.01
CA VAL A 145 -2.07 18.81 -2.33
C VAL A 145 -3.50 19.07 -1.86
N ILE A 146 -4.44 18.16 -2.10
CA ILE A 146 -5.83 18.33 -1.63
C ILE A 146 -5.91 18.31 -0.10
N VAL A 147 -5.12 17.46 0.58
CA VAL A 147 -5.04 17.47 2.05
C VAL A 147 -4.51 18.82 2.56
N LEU A 148 -3.52 19.40 1.89
CA LEU A 148 -3.04 20.74 2.21
C LEU A 148 -4.14 21.80 2.01
N CYS A 149 -4.96 21.67 0.96
CA CYS A 149 -6.15 22.50 0.79
C CYS A 149 -7.16 22.31 1.94
N CYS A 150 -7.40 21.09 2.43
CA CYS A 150 -8.26 20.85 3.60
C CYS A 150 -7.73 21.62 4.83
N ILE A 151 -6.43 21.54 5.10
CA ILE A 151 -5.80 22.25 6.23
C ILE A 151 -5.98 23.77 6.05
N LEU A 152 -5.73 24.30 4.85
CA LEU A 152 -5.89 25.73 4.59
C LEU A 152 -7.34 26.19 4.78
N ILE A 153 -8.33 25.41 4.31
CA ILE A 153 -9.76 25.71 4.48
C ILE A 153 -10.13 25.74 5.96
N GLN A 154 -9.64 24.79 6.75
CA GLN A 154 -9.85 24.75 8.21
C GLN A 154 -9.22 25.94 8.92
N VAL A 155 -8.01 26.35 8.52
CA VAL A 155 -7.30 27.50 9.13
C VAL A 155 -7.95 28.83 8.75
N LEU A 156 -8.47 28.94 7.53
CA LEU A 156 -9.08 30.17 7.02
C LEU A 156 -10.56 30.31 7.41
N ASP A 157 -11.13 29.34 8.12
CA ASP A 157 -12.55 29.26 8.52
C ASP A 157 -13.50 29.55 7.32
N SER A 158 -13.08 29.13 6.13
CA SER A 158 -13.64 29.61 4.87
C SER A 158 -14.70 28.64 4.35
N THR A 159 -15.96 29.06 4.38
CA THR A 159 -17.15 28.46 3.72
C THR A 159 -17.44 26.97 4.01
N SER A 160 -18.66 26.69 4.50
CA SER A 160 -19.17 25.33 4.79
C SER A 160 -19.09 24.34 3.61
N LEU A 161 -18.98 24.83 2.37
CA LEU A 161 -18.90 24.02 1.14
C LEU A 161 -17.49 23.44 0.88
N GLY A 162 -16.43 24.10 1.35
CA GLY A 162 -15.06 23.74 0.96
C GLY A 162 -14.64 22.34 1.41
N MET A 163 -14.94 21.99 2.65
CA MET A 163 -14.60 20.69 3.25
C MET A 163 -15.28 19.50 2.55
N PRO A 164 -16.62 19.48 2.33
CA PRO A 164 -17.28 18.41 1.57
C PRO A 164 -16.70 18.19 0.17
N VAL A 165 -16.37 19.29 -0.53
CA VAL A 165 -15.78 19.22 -1.87
C VAL A 165 -14.39 18.59 -1.82
N CYS A 166 -13.54 19.01 -0.89
CA CYS A 166 -12.21 18.41 -0.73
C CYS A 166 -12.30 16.91 -0.38
N ILE A 167 -13.16 16.52 0.55
CA ILE A 167 -13.37 15.10 0.91
C ILE A 167 -13.86 14.30 -0.30
N SER A 168 -14.73 14.88 -1.13
CA SER A 168 -15.20 14.26 -2.37
C SER A 168 -14.05 13.99 -3.35
N LEU A 169 -13.13 14.96 -3.52
CA LEU A 169 -11.95 14.79 -4.37
C LEU A 169 -10.99 13.73 -3.81
N LEU A 170 -10.78 13.68 -2.50
CA LEU A 170 -9.99 12.63 -1.84
C LEU A 170 -10.62 11.24 -2.07
N TRP A 171 -11.94 11.13 -1.97
CA TRP A 171 -12.66 9.89 -2.27
C TRP A 171 -12.47 9.47 -3.72
N VAL A 172 -12.65 10.38 -4.68
CA VAL A 172 -12.43 10.09 -6.11
C VAL A 172 -11.01 9.57 -6.34
N LEU A 173 -9.98 10.21 -5.79
CA LEU A 173 -8.60 9.73 -5.92
C LEU A 173 -8.40 8.34 -5.31
N SER A 174 -8.99 8.07 -4.13
CA SER A 174 -8.92 6.75 -3.50
C SER A 174 -9.63 5.67 -4.33
N THR A 175 -10.74 5.99 -5.00
CA THR A 175 -11.41 5.06 -5.92
C THR A 175 -10.58 4.78 -7.17
N ILE A 176 -9.93 5.81 -7.73
CA ILE A 176 -9.04 5.68 -8.88
C ILE A 176 -7.86 4.77 -8.53
N ASP A 177 -7.23 4.96 -7.37
CA ASP A 177 -6.16 4.09 -6.89
C ASP A 177 -6.61 2.62 -6.80
N SER A 178 -7.76 2.39 -6.18
CA SER A 178 -8.34 1.04 -6.07
C SER A 178 -8.55 0.39 -7.44
N PHE A 179 -9.00 1.17 -8.42
CA PHE A 179 -9.21 0.70 -9.80
C PHE A 179 -7.89 0.40 -10.53
N VAL A 180 -6.87 1.25 -10.37
CA VAL A 180 -5.52 1.05 -10.94
C VAL A 180 -4.93 -0.27 -10.45
N VAL A 181 -5.04 -0.56 -9.15
CA VAL A 181 -4.57 -1.83 -8.57
C VAL A 181 -5.37 -3.01 -9.12
N TRP A 182 -6.69 -2.89 -9.26
CA TRP A 182 -7.54 -3.97 -9.74
C TRP A 182 -7.28 -4.34 -11.21
N LYS A 183 -7.06 -3.33 -12.06
CA LYS A 183 -6.80 -3.48 -13.50
C LYS A 183 -5.39 -3.97 -13.82
N SER A 184 -4.45 -3.82 -12.90
CA SER A 184 -3.05 -4.19 -13.11
C SER A 184 -2.90 -5.72 -13.34
N SER A 185 -2.72 -6.12 -14.60
CA SER A 185 -2.60 -7.52 -15.04
C SER A 185 -1.40 -8.25 -14.43
N THR A 186 -0.38 -7.50 -13.99
CA THR A 186 0.83 -8.01 -13.34
C THR A 186 0.53 -8.78 -12.05
N PHE A 187 -0.60 -8.50 -11.41
CA PHE A 187 -1.07 -9.17 -10.19
C PHE A 187 -1.65 -10.57 -10.43
N GLY A 188 -2.12 -10.88 -11.64
CA GLY A 188 -2.75 -12.18 -11.95
C GLY A 188 -1.75 -13.33 -12.10
N ASN A 189 -0.51 -13.04 -12.46
CA ASN A 189 0.47 -14.06 -12.89
C ASN A 189 1.32 -14.64 -11.74
N VAL A 190 1.25 -14.07 -10.52
CA VAL A 190 2.08 -14.51 -9.38
C VAL A 190 1.24 -15.28 -8.38
N ARG A 191 0.94 -16.55 -8.70
CA ARG A 191 0.13 -17.47 -7.87
C ARG A 191 0.72 -17.73 -6.48
N GLN A 192 2.02 -17.45 -6.26
CA GLN A 192 2.75 -17.73 -5.03
C GLN A 192 2.46 -16.76 -3.86
N ASN A 193 1.86 -15.59 -4.11
CA ASN A 193 1.60 -14.56 -3.08
C ASN A 193 0.12 -14.13 -3.00
N ARG A 194 -0.80 -15.10 -2.89
CA ARG A 194 -2.25 -14.83 -2.78
C ARG A 194 -2.60 -13.90 -1.62
N ASP A 195 -1.99 -14.06 -0.44
CA ASP A 195 -2.32 -13.25 0.74
C ASP A 195 -1.88 -11.78 0.58
N ASP A 196 -0.70 -11.55 -0.01
CA ASP A 196 -0.21 -10.19 -0.29
C ASP A 196 -1.04 -9.53 -1.39
N LEU A 197 -1.49 -10.31 -2.37
CA LEU A 197 -2.42 -9.85 -3.40
C LEU A 197 -3.76 -9.43 -2.82
N LEU A 198 -4.30 -10.22 -1.89
CA LEU A 198 -5.55 -9.91 -1.21
C LEU A 198 -5.41 -8.65 -0.37
N PHE A 199 -4.30 -8.49 0.37
CA PHE A 199 -3.99 -7.25 1.09
C PHE A 199 -3.99 -6.05 0.15
N LEU A 200 -3.24 -6.12 -0.96
CA LEU A 200 -3.10 -5.01 -1.90
C LEU A 200 -4.41 -4.65 -2.61
N ARG A 201 -5.37 -5.57 -2.74
CA ARG A 201 -6.68 -5.30 -3.34
C ARG A 201 -7.73 -4.83 -2.34
N ILE A 202 -7.76 -5.47 -1.16
CA ILE A 202 -8.81 -5.23 -0.16
C ILE A 202 -8.53 -3.93 0.60
N VAL A 203 -7.28 -3.62 0.93
CA VAL A 203 -6.95 -2.44 1.74
C VAL A 203 -7.30 -1.12 1.04
N PRO A 204 -6.93 -0.89 -0.24
CA PRO A 204 -7.36 0.31 -0.96
C PRO A 204 -8.89 0.42 -1.06
N LEU A 205 -9.57 -0.72 -1.25
CA LEU A 205 -11.03 -0.76 -1.33
C LEU A 205 -11.68 -0.39 0.01
N LEU A 206 -11.21 -0.94 1.12
CA LEU A 206 -11.70 -0.58 2.47
C LEU A 206 -11.42 0.89 2.79
N PHE A 207 -10.25 1.40 2.39
CA PHE A 207 -9.93 2.82 2.52
C PHE A 207 -10.88 3.70 1.68
N SER A 208 -11.16 3.31 0.44
CA SER A 208 -12.12 4.00 -0.43
C SER A 208 -13.55 3.99 0.14
N LEU A 209 -13.98 2.87 0.74
CA LEU A 209 -15.26 2.80 1.46
C LEU A 209 -15.31 3.77 2.64
N SER A 210 -14.22 3.86 3.41
CA SER A 210 -14.12 4.86 4.50
C SER A 210 -14.19 6.29 3.99
N MET A 211 -13.51 6.59 2.87
CA MET A 211 -13.56 7.92 2.23
C MET A 211 -14.94 8.24 1.69
N MET A 212 -15.66 7.25 1.16
CA MET A 212 -17.07 7.39 0.77
C MET A 212 -17.94 7.73 1.98
N GLY A 213 -17.75 7.04 3.11
CA GLY A 213 -18.44 7.33 4.36
C GLY A 213 -18.20 8.77 4.85
N MET A 214 -16.94 9.22 4.84
CA MET A 214 -16.58 10.61 5.16
C MET A 214 -17.23 11.61 4.19
N CYS A 215 -17.25 11.30 2.90
CA CYS A 215 -17.86 12.14 1.88
C CYS A 215 -19.36 12.30 2.13
N LEU A 216 -20.07 11.19 2.36
CA LEU A 216 -21.49 11.20 2.68
C LEU A 216 -21.77 12.05 3.92
N LEU A 217 -21.01 11.86 5.01
CA LEU A 217 -21.17 12.66 6.22
C LEU A 217 -20.89 14.15 5.97
N GLY A 218 -19.89 14.49 5.16
CA GLY A 218 -19.60 15.88 4.80
C GLY A 218 -20.76 16.54 4.05
N TRP A 219 -21.38 15.83 3.11
CA TRP A 219 -22.55 16.33 2.39
C TRP A 219 -23.81 16.37 3.25
N LEU A 220 -24.02 15.41 4.16
CA LEU A 220 -25.14 15.44 5.11
C LEU A 220 -25.02 16.63 6.06
N HIS A 221 -23.80 16.96 6.51
CA HIS A 221 -23.55 18.18 7.30
C HIS A 221 -23.87 19.43 6.49
N TYR A 222 -23.34 19.54 5.27
CA TYR A 222 -23.59 20.69 4.40
C TYR A 222 -25.07 20.88 4.05
N ALA A 223 -25.82 19.79 3.91
CA ALA A 223 -27.25 19.81 3.65
C ALA A 223 -28.11 20.17 4.88
N GLU A 224 -27.50 20.47 6.03
CA GLU A 224 -28.17 20.77 7.31
C GLU A 224 -29.22 19.70 7.66
N ALA A 225 -28.89 18.44 7.39
CA ALA A 225 -29.82 17.35 7.65
C ALA A 225 -29.90 17.06 9.16
N ASP A 226 -31.05 17.36 9.76
CA ASP A 226 -31.33 17.13 11.18
C ASP A 226 -31.45 15.64 11.50
N TYR A 227 -30.31 15.00 11.80
CA TYR A 227 -30.26 13.66 12.35
C TYR A 227 -30.02 13.69 13.85
N SER A 228 -30.64 12.76 14.58
CA SER A 228 -30.31 12.56 15.98
C SER A 228 -28.84 12.17 16.13
N ILE A 229 -28.22 12.61 17.23
CA ILE A 229 -26.79 12.37 17.48
C ILE A 229 -26.46 10.87 17.49
N SER A 230 -27.39 10.03 17.97
CA SER A 230 -27.26 8.58 17.94
C SER A 230 -27.15 8.01 16.52
N VAL A 231 -27.93 8.54 15.57
CA VAL A 231 -27.86 8.15 14.15
C VAL A 231 -26.54 8.62 13.55
N TRP A 232 -26.12 9.85 13.84
CA TRP A 232 -24.84 10.37 13.36
C TRP A 232 -23.65 9.50 13.78
N ILE A 233 -23.58 9.13 15.06
CA ILE A 233 -22.53 8.25 15.59
C ILE A 233 -22.60 6.86 14.96
N LEU A 234 -23.80 6.33 14.72
CA LEU A 234 -23.97 5.04 14.05
C LEU A 234 -23.46 5.08 12.60
N LEU A 235 -23.66 6.20 11.90
CA LEU A 235 -23.13 6.39 10.55
C LEU A 235 -21.59 6.51 10.56
N GLU A 236 -21.01 7.31 11.46
CA GLU A 236 -19.55 7.44 11.61
C GLU A 236 -18.89 6.09 11.93
N SER A 237 -19.46 5.36 12.88
CA SER A 237 -18.95 4.05 13.29
C SER A 237 -18.97 3.02 12.16
N LEU A 238 -20.10 2.90 11.47
CA LEU A 238 -20.30 1.89 10.45
C LEU A 238 -19.55 2.20 9.15
N PHE A 239 -19.64 3.45 8.68
CA PHE A 239 -19.15 3.82 7.35
C PHE A 239 -17.71 4.34 7.35
N VAL A 240 -17.19 4.80 8.50
CA VAL A 240 -15.83 5.35 8.57
C VAL A 240 -14.93 4.51 9.47
N TYR A 241 -15.25 4.39 10.75
CA TYR A 241 -14.33 3.74 11.70
C TYR A 241 -14.19 2.23 11.45
N LEU A 242 -15.28 1.52 11.14
CA LEU A 242 -15.23 0.08 10.92
C LEU A 242 -14.34 -0.30 9.72
N PRO A 243 -14.47 0.29 8.51
CA PRO A 243 -13.53 0.01 7.42
C PRO A 243 -12.07 0.32 7.77
N LEU A 244 -11.80 1.40 8.52
CA LEU A 244 -10.44 1.77 8.94
C LEU A 244 -9.86 0.79 9.96
N LEU A 245 -10.66 0.32 10.92
CA LEU A 245 -10.26 -0.75 11.83
C LEU A 245 -9.93 -2.03 11.07
N LEU A 246 -10.74 -2.40 10.07
CA LEU A 246 -10.47 -3.55 9.21
C LEU A 246 -9.16 -3.38 8.42
N VAL A 247 -8.84 -2.17 7.94
CA VAL A 247 -7.52 -1.88 7.32
C VAL A 247 -6.39 -2.17 8.30
N LEU A 248 -6.47 -1.66 9.53
CA LEU A 248 -5.43 -1.85 10.53
C LEU A 248 -5.29 -3.32 10.96
N VAL A 249 -6.41 -4.05 11.09
CA VAL A 249 -6.43 -5.49 11.36
C VAL A 249 -5.77 -6.27 10.22
N MET A 250 -6.05 -5.92 8.96
CA MET A 250 -5.39 -6.51 7.79
C MET A 250 -3.87 -6.27 7.82
N CYS A 251 -3.41 -5.09 8.24
CA CYS A 251 -1.98 -4.80 8.42
C CYS A 251 -1.32 -5.71 9.48
N ILE A 252 -2.05 -6.12 10.52
CA ILE A 252 -1.58 -7.12 11.49
C ILE A 252 -1.55 -8.51 10.85
N HIS A 253 -2.52 -8.89 10.02
CA HIS A 253 -2.54 -10.23 9.43
C HIS A 253 -1.59 -10.43 8.25
N ALA A 254 -1.14 -9.35 7.59
CA ALA A 254 -0.17 -9.42 6.49
C ALA A 254 1.22 -9.90 6.95
N ARG A 255 1.40 -11.22 7.13
CA ARG A 255 2.62 -11.89 7.63
C ARG A 255 3.85 -11.73 6.71
N LYS A 256 3.68 -11.33 5.45
CA LYS A 256 4.66 -11.53 4.37
C LYS A 256 5.40 -10.29 3.84
N PHE A 257 5.12 -9.07 4.36
CA PHE A 257 6.01 -7.92 4.12
C PHE A 257 7.48 -8.20 4.51
N LYS A 258 7.68 -9.16 5.44
CA LYS A 258 8.99 -9.68 5.86
C LYS A 258 9.81 -10.36 4.76
N ALA A 259 9.15 -10.97 3.77
CA ALA A 259 9.82 -11.70 2.69
C ALA A 259 10.12 -10.80 1.49
N MET A 260 9.24 -9.86 1.18
CA MET A 260 9.41 -8.93 0.06
C MET A 260 10.69 -8.09 0.21
N GLY A 261 10.88 -7.39 1.33
CA GLY A 261 12.10 -6.59 1.56
C GLY A 261 13.40 -7.40 1.73
N ARG A 262 13.31 -8.66 2.18
CA ARG A 262 14.48 -9.52 2.44
C ARG A 262 14.97 -10.29 1.23
N GLN A 263 14.18 -10.42 0.17
CA GLN A 263 14.60 -11.19 -0.99
C GLN A 263 15.72 -10.53 -1.80
N TYR A 264 15.99 -9.22 -1.65
CA TYR A 264 17.11 -8.55 -2.34
C TYR A 264 17.76 -7.34 -1.62
N PRO A 265 18.39 -7.51 -0.44
CA PRO A 265 19.51 -6.65 -0.06
C PRO A 265 20.79 -7.33 -0.55
N ASN A 266 21.28 -6.98 -1.75
CA ASN A 266 22.67 -7.19 -2.18
C ASN A 266 23.29 -8.61 -2.18
N GLN A 267 22.57 -9.69 -1.85
CA GLN A 267 23.16 -11.03 -1.76
C GLN A 267 23.35 -11.75 -3.11
N HIS A 268 22.66 -11.34 -4.19
CA HIS A 268 22.84 -11.97 -5.50
C HIS A 268 24.11 -11.53 -6.24
N THR A 269 24.69 -10.37 -5.93
CA THR A 269 25.92 -9.92 -6.60
C THR A 269 27.14 -10.75 -6.19
N GLN A 270 27.18 -11.28 -4.95
CA GLN A 270 28.30 -12.11 -4.47
C GLN A 270 28.19 -13.60 -4.80
N ARG A 271 26.97 -14.17 -4.87
CA ARG A 271 26.81 -15.58 -5.26
C ARG A 271 26.92 -15.77 -6.76
N LEU A 272 26.34 -14.86 -7.55
CA LEU A 272 26.39 -14.92 -9.01
C LEU A 272 27.81 -14.64 -9.54
N SER A 273 28.60 -13.77 -8.87
CA SER A 273 30.02 -13.60 -9.24
C SER A 273 30.84 -14.85 -8.94
N ARG A 274 30.57 -15.55 -7.84
CA ARG A 274 31.21 -16.84 -7.54
C ARG A 274 30.79 -17.91 -8.54
N GLU A 275 29.51 -18.09 -8.81
CA GLU A 275 29.02 -19.09 -9.77
C GLU A 275 29.49 -18.80 -11.20
N ILE A 276 29.47 -17.54 -11.66
CA ILE A 276 30.04 -17.15 -12.95
C ILE A 276 31.55 -17.40 -12.97
N SER A 277 32.28 -17.09 -11.89
CA SER A 277 33.73 -17.40 -11.81
C SER A 277 34.03 -18.90 -11.82
N PHE A 278 33.15 -19.73 -11.27
CA PHE A 278 33.29 -21.18 -11.29
C PHE A 278 32.95 -21.76 -12.67
N VAL A 279 31.91 -21.25 -13.34
CA VAL A 279 31.53 -21.69 -14.69
C VAL A 279 32.54 -21.21 -15.74
N THR A 280 33.04 -19.96 -15.64
CA THR A 280 34.10 -19.47 -16.54
C THR A 280 35.43 -20.18 -16.32
N LYS A 281 35.78 -20.57 -15.08
CA LYS A 281 36.96 -21.42 -14.84
C LYS A 281 36.81 -22.84 -15.39
N ARG A 282 35.61 -23.45 -15.31
CA ARG A 282 35.38 -24.77 -15.90
C ARG A 282 35.40 -24.74 -17.42
N LEU A 283 34.83 -23.71 -18.04
CA LEU A 283 34.84 -23.55 -19.49
C LEU A 283 36.25 -23.32 -20.03
N THR A 284 37.11 -22.56 -19.31
CA THR A 284 38.52 -22.42 -19.72
C THR A 284 39.34 -23.70 -19.49
N GLU A 285 39.06 -24.49 -18.46
CA GLU A 285 39.71 -25.80 -18.25
C GLU A 285 39.28 -26.84 -19.31
N GLU A 286 38.00 -26.85 -19.72
CA GLU A 286 37.49 -27.71 -20.79
C GLU A 286 37.98 -27.28 -22.17
N GLU A 287 38.03 -25.97 -22.47
CA GLU A 287 38.60 -25.47 -23.73
C GLU A 287 40.11 -25.73 -23.82
N VAL A 288 40.85 -25.58 -22.71
CA VAL A 288 42.28 -25.91 -22.67
C VAL A 288 42.50 -27.42 -22.84
N ASN A 289 41.71 -28.27 -22.19
CA ASN A 289 41.83 -29.73 -22.38
C ASN A 289 41.45 -30.18 -23.80
N SER A 290 40.48 -29.53 -24.46
CA SER A 290 40.12 -29.84 -25.85
C SER A 290 41.21 -29.44 -26.85
N LYS A 291 42.05 -28.45 -26.53
CA LYS A 291 43.16 -27.99 -27.38
C LYS A 291 44.44 -28.82 -27.26
N TYR A 292 44.54 -29.69 -26.26
CA TYR A 292 45.70 -30.57 -26.02
C TYR A 292 45.39 -32.07 -26.17
N VAL A 293 44.23 -32.44 -26.71
CA VAL A 293 43.99 -33.83 -27.13
C VAL A 293 44.91 -34.13 -28.31
N ARG A 294 46.02 -34.84 -28.02
CA ARG A 294 46.90 -35.41 -29.05
C ARG A 294 46.04 -36.20 -30.04
N PRO A 295 46.30 -36.07 -31.36
CA PRO A 295 45.62 -36.93 -32.32
C PRO A 295 45.94 -38.40 -32.02
N PRO A 296 45.00 -39.34 -32.26
CA PRO A 296 45.24 -40.76 -32.09
C PRO A 296 46.40 -41.23 -32.98
N SER A 297 47.25 -42.11 -32.43
CA SER A 297 48.47 -42.62 -33.05
C SER A 297 48.19 -43.65 -34.16
N SER A 298 47.49 -43.26 -35.23
CA SER A 298 47.19 -44.16 -36.35
C SER A 298 47.42 -43.55 -37.73
N TYR A 299 48.36 -42.61 -37.85
CA TYR A 299 48.86 -42.15 -39.15
C TYR A 299 50.38 -41.91 -39.09
N TYR A 300 51.14 -43.00 -39.18
CA TYR A 300 52.48 -42.97 -39.75
C TYR A 300 52.53 -44.08 -40.81
N PRO A 301 52.63 -43.73 -42.10
CA PRO A 301 53.03 -44.69 -43.12
C PRO A 301 54.56 -44.78 -43.17
N HIS A 302 55.03 -46.02 -42.98
CA HIS A 302 56.37 -46.61 -43.21
C HIS A 302 57.52 -46.18 -42.30
#